data_AF-A0A8T6LEU8-F1
#
_entry.id   AF-A0A8T6LEU8-F1
#
_cell.length_a   1.000
_cell.length_b   1.000
_cell.length_c   1.000
_cell.angle_alpha   90.00
_cell.angle_beta   90.00
_cell.angle_gamma   90.00
#
_symmetry.space_group_name_H-M   'P 1'
#
loop_
_entity.id
_entity.type
_entity.pdbx_description
1 polymer ?
#
loop_
_entity_poly.entity_id
_entity_poly.type
_entity_poly.pdbx_seq_one_letter_code
_entity_poly.pdbx_strand_id
1 'polypeptide(L)'
;MHIIDILLLVVKSEGEDGLCGRTLLQKKVYFLSVLMKFDLGFSPHYYGPYSSYVASHLDSLVNCGLLKEVTESFSDEQNVFGEIRRHTYSVPDNIEPVWQDIQEKPQFDEWQDALKRINEQNISRDFNKLSIAAKVHYIVSWEGNGPLTLPQVQQIAEEYKWDVKPEDIESVLSFLKGLGLVTTDES
;
A
#
# COMPACT_ATOMS: atom_id res chain seq x y z
N MET A 1 -10.30 3.36 15.05
CA MET A 1 -9.79 2.24 14.24
C MET A 1 -8.47 1.83 14.82
N HIS A 2 -8.33 0.56 15.18
CA HIS A 2 -7.06 -0.04 15.59
C HIS A 2 -6.38 -0.68 14.37
N ILE A 3 -5.06 -0.93 14.45
CA ILE A 3 -4.30 -1.55 13.36
C ILE A 3 -4.90 -2.88 12.88
N ILE A 4 -5.47 -3.69 13.78
CA ILE A 4 -6.15 -4.95 13.44
C ILE A 4 -7.31 -4.69 12.48
N ASP A 5 -8.15 -3.71 12.81
CA ASP A 5 -9.30 -3.33 11.99
C ASP A 5 -8.85 -2.84 10.60
N ILE A 6 -7.77 -2.05 10.57
CA ILE A 6 -7.20 -1.47 9.35
C ILE A 6 -6.68 -2.58 8.43
N LEU A 7 -5.93 -3.54 8.98
CA LEU A 7 -5.39 -4.67 8.22
C LEU A 7 -6.48 -5.58 7.67
N LEU A 8 -7.50 -5.88 8.47
CA LEU A 8 -8.66 -6.67 8.02
C LEU A 8 -9.43 -5.94 6.93
N LEU A 9 -9.66 -4.62 7.08
CA LEU A 9 -10.30 -3.79 6.05
C LEU A 9 -9.51 -3.84 4.73
N VAL A 10 -8.18 -3.66 4.78
CA VAL A 10 -7.33 -3.70 3.58
C VAL A 10 -7.40 -5.06 2.89
N VAL A 11 -7.20 -6.16 3.63
CA VAL A 11 -7.20 -7.50 3.03
C VAL A 11 -8.59 -7.89 2.51
N LYS A 12 -9.66 -7.58 3.25
CA LYS A 12 -11.04 -7.89 2.82
C LYS A 12 -11.43 -7.12 1.55
N SER A 13 -10.86 -5.92 1.34
CA SER A 13 -11.15 -5.11 0.16
C SER A 13 -10.64 -5.72 -1.16
N GLU A 14 -9.72 -6.69 -1.10
CA GLU A 14 -9.21 -7.37 -2.30
C GLU A 14 -10.15 -8.45 -2.83
N GLY A 15 -11.15 -8.87 -2.05
CA GLY A 15 -12.10 -9.90 -2.43
C GLY A 15 -11.51 -11.31 -2.45
N GLU A 16 -12.00 -12.15 -3.34
CA GLU A 16 -11.67 -13.59 -3.40
C GLU A 16 -10.20 -13.85 -3.79
N ASP A 17 -9.61 -12.98 -4.61
CA ASP A 17 -8.21 -13.09 -5.05
C ASP A 17 -7.22 -12.86 -3.89
N GLY A 18 -7.67 -12.19 -2.83
CA GLY A 18 -6.83 -11.82 -1.70
C GLY A 18 -5.77 -10.79 -2.04
N LEU A 19 -4.98 -10.42 -1.03
CA LEU A 19 -3.89 -9.46 -1.16
C LEU A 19 -2.58 -10.17 -1.47
N CYS A 20 -2.09 -9.99 -2.69
CA CYS A 20 -0.82 -10.55 -3.16
C CYS A 20 0.39 -9.69 -2.75
N GLY A 21 1.09 -10.11 -1.71
CA GLY A 21 2.42 -9.64 -1.35
C GLY A 21 2.46 -8.69 -0.14
N ARG A 22 3.45 -8.90 0.74
CA ARG A 22 3.70 -8.02 1.91
C ARG A 22 3.95 -6.57 1.50
N THR A 23 4.66 -6.36 0.40
CA THR A 23 4.97 -5.02 -0.10
C THR A 23 3.71 -4.27 -0.50
N LEU A 24 2.80 -4.90 -1.24
CA LEU A 24 1.53 -4.29 -1.64
C LEU A 24 0.73 -3.84 -0.42
N LEU A 25 0.61 -4.71 0.60
CA LEU A 25 -0.07 -4.40 1.85
C LEU A 25 0.56 -3.19 2.55
N GLN A 26 1.89 -3.19 2.70
CA GLN A 26 2.62 -2.09 3.32
C GLN A 26 2.37 -0.76 2.61
N LYS A 27 2.33 -0.74 1.27
CA LYS A 27 2.07 0.50 0.52
C LYS A 27 0.62 0.97 0.61
N LYS A 28 -0.36 0.06 0.57
CA LYS A 28 -1.77 0.44 0.80
C LYS A 28 -1.98 1.01 2.19
N VAL A 29 -1.44 0.35 3.21
CA VAL A 29 -1.53 0.81 4.60
C VAL A 29 -0.80 2.14 4.80
N TYR A 30 0.33 2.37 4.13
CA TYR A 30 1.02 3.66 4.13
C TYR A 30 0.14 4.80 3.63
N PHE A 31 -0.43 4.67 2.42
CA PHE A 31 -1.27 5.74 1.87
C PHE A 31 -2.54 5.94 2.69
N LEU A 32 -3.11 4.88 3.23
CA LEU A 32 -4.24 4.98 4.14
C LEU A 32 -3.87 5.74 5.41
N SER A 33 -2.69 5.47 6.00
CA SER A 33 -2.21 6.19 7.19
C SER A 33 -1.98 7.67 6.91
N VAL A 34 -1.48 8.02 5.71
CA VAL A 34 -1.30 9.40 5.25
C VAL A 34 -2.64 10.11 5.13
N LEU A 35 -3.61 9.52 4.41
CA LEU A 35 -4.93 10.11 4.19
C LEU A 35 -5.68 10.32 5.52
N MET A 36 -5.56 9.36 6.43
CA MET A 36 -6.22 9.38 7.74
C MET A 36 -5.43 10.14 8.81
N LYS A 37 -4.25 10.69 8.48
CA LYS A 37 -3.33 11.35 9.42
C LYS A 37 -3.08 10.52 10.68
N PHE A 38 -2.92 9.22 10.50
CA PHE A 38 -2.76 8.24 11.57
C PHE A 38 -1.34 7.68 11.55
N ASP A 39 -0.61 7.80 12.65
CA ASP A 39 0.76 7.31 12.72
C ASP A 39 0.78 5.78 12.93
N LEU A 40 1.33 5.08 11.93
CA LEU A 40 1.56 3.64 11.96
C LEU A 40 3.05 3.29 12.02
N GLY A 41 3.93 4.24 12.37
CA GLY A 41 5.36 4.01 12.54
C GLY A 41 6.08 3.72 11.23
N PHE A 42 5.66 4.37 10.13
CA PHE A 42 6.36 4.26 8.85
C PHE A 42 7.67 5.04 8.87
N SER A 43 8.75 4.38 8.45
CA SER A 43 10.08 4.97 8.37
C SER A 43 10.73 4.68 7.00
N PRO A 44 11.79 5.41 6.62
CA PRO A 44 12.46 5.20 5.34
C PRO A 44 13.03 3.78 5.23
N HIS A 45 12.83 3.15 4.08
CA HIS A 45 13.37 1.82 3.78
C HIS A 45 13.69 1.71 2.28
N TYR A 46 14.39 0.64 1.88
CA TYR A 46 14.93 0.45 0.52
C TYR A 46 13.87 0.67 -0.58
N TYR A 47 12.72 -0.02 -0.47
CA TYR A 47 11.58 0.10 -1.40
C TYR A 47 10.59 1.21 -1.02
N GLY A 48 11.04 2.25 -0.31
CA GLY A 48 10.18 3.29 0.25
C GLY A 48 9.65 2.93 1.65
N PRO A 49 8.69 3.71 2.19
CA PRO A 49 8.30 3.63 3.59
C PRO A 49 7.88 2.22 4.02
N TYR A 50 8.34 1.82 5.19
CA TYR A 50 8.04 0.52 5.79
C TYR A 50 7.69 0.70 7.26
N SER A 51 6.73 -0.10 7.74
CA SER A 51 6.40 -0.17 9.16
C SER A 51 6.57 -1.59 9.69
N SER A 52 7.50 -1.76 10.63
CA SER A 52 7.64 -3.00 11.40
C SER A 52 6.45 -3.24 12.32
N TYR A 53 5.76 -2.17 12.73
CA TYR A 53 4.52 -2.23 13.49
C TYR A 53 3.39 -2.85 12.67
N VAL A 54 3.23 -2.44 11.41
CA VAL A 54 2.27 -3.05 10.47
C VAL A 54 2.61 -4.52 10.22
N ALA A 55 3.88 -4.83 10.00
CA ALA A 55 4.33 -6.19 9.74
C ALA A 55 4.07 -7.14 10.92
N SER A 56 4.41 -6.73 12.15
CA SER A 56 4.20 -7.58 13.33
C SER A 56 2.73 -7.83 13.63
N HIS A 57 1.85 -6.86 13.35
CA HIS A 57 0.41 -7.04 13.51
C HIS A 57 -0.19 -7.90 12.41
N LEU A 58 0.31 -7.81 11.17
CA LEU A 58 -0.06 -8.75 10.10
C LEU A 58 0.27 -10.19 10.51
N ASP A 59 1.49 -10.45 10.97
CA ASP A 59 1.90 -11.78 11.45
C ASP A 59 1.02 -12.25 12.61
N SER A 60 0.66 -11.35 13.53
CA SER A 60 -0.25 -11.65 14.64
C SER A 60 -1.64 -12.06 14.15
N LEU A 61 -2.20 -11.38 13.14
CA LEU A 61 -3.50 -11.73 12.56
C LEU A 61 -3.49 -13.10 11.88
N VAL A 62 -2.40 -13.43 11.19
CA VAL A 62 -2.21 -14.77 10.61
C VAL A 62 -2.13 -15.83 11.71
N ASN A 63 -1.31 -15.60 12.74
CA ASN A 63 -1.13 -16.53 13.85
C ASN A 63 -2.40 -16.74 14.69
N CYS A 64 -3.25 -15.72 14.81
CA CYS A 64 -4.54 -15.82 15.49
C CYS A 64 -5.66 -16.41 14.60
N GLY A 65 -5.39 -16.72 13.32
CA GLY A 65 -6.37 -17.25 12.39
C GLY A 65 -7.42 -16.24 11.94
N LEU A 66 -7.15 -14.93 12.10
CA LEU A 66 -7.98 -13.85 11.57
C LEU A 66 -7.66 -13.53 10.11
N LEU A 67 -6.49 -13.95 9.63
CA LEU A 67 -6.10 -13.95 8.22
C LEU A 67 -5.55 -15.33 7.84
N LYS A 68 -5.79 -15.75 6.59
CA LYS A 68 -5.12 -16.89 5.97
C LYS A 68 -3.93 -16.37 5.17
N GLU A 69 -2.78 -17.01 5.31
CA GLU A 69 -1.60 -16.77 4.48
C GLU A 69 -1.31 -18.01 3.64
N VAL A 70 -1.25 -17.85 2.32
CA VAL A 70 -0.77 -18.87 1.39
C VAL A 70 0.59 -18.41 0.86
N THR A 71 1.59 -19.30 0.93
CA THR A 71 2.91 -19.04 0.36
C THR A 71 3.12 -19.92 -0.87
N GLU A 72 3.28 -19.29 -2.02
CA GLU A 72 3.66 -19.94 -3.27
C GLU A 72 5.16 -19.78 -3.48
N SER A 73 5.85 -20.84 -3.90
CA SER A 73 7.27 -20.78 -4.27
C SER A 73 7.41 -21.01 -5.76
N PHE A 74 8.08 -20.11 -6.47
CA PHE A 74 8.31 -20.21 -7.91
C PHE A 74 9.71 -20.77 -8.17
N SER A 75 9.84 -21.67 -9.14
CA SER A 75 11.16 -22.04 -9.68
C SER A 75 11.71 -20.90 -10.55
N ASP A 76 13.04 -20.83 -10.70
CA ASP A 76 13.76 -19.75 -11.39
C ASP A 76 13.22 -19.41 -12.80
N GLU A 77 12.55 -20.35 -13.47
CA GLU A 77 12.04 -20.20 -14.84
C GLU A 77 10.65 -19.56 -14.94
N GLN A 78 9.88 -19.45 -13.85
CA GLN A 78 8.52 -18.88 -13.86
C GLN A 78 8.44 -17.46 -13.28
N ASN A 79 9.60 -16.86 -13.03
CA ASN A 79 9.69 -15.68 -12.21
C ASN A 79 9.76 -14.40 -13.05
N VAL A 80 8.60 -13.81 -13.35
CA VAL A 80 8.53 -12.52 -14.05
C VAL A 80 9.19 -11.39 -13.22
N PHE A 81 9.39 -11.58 -11.90
CA PHE A 81 9.85 -10.54 -10.97
C PHE A 81 11.02 -10.93 -10.05
N GLY A 82 11.58 -12.13 -10.17
CA GLY A 82 12.67 -12.63 -9.31
C GLY A 82 12.27 -13.00 -7.86
N GLU A 83 10.99 -12.99 -7.49
CA GLU A 83 10.52 -13.39 -6.15
C GLU A 83 10.45 -14.91 -6.00
N ILE A 84 11.36 -15.51 -5.22
CA ILE A 84 11.38 -16.96 -4.95
C ILE A 84 10.11 -17.40 -4.20
N ARG A 85 9.43 -16.47 -3.51
CA ARG A 85 8.21 -16.72 -2.75
C ARG A 85 7.23 -15.56 -2.86
N ARG A 86 5.94 -15.86 -3.04
CA ARG A 86 4.84 -14.90 -2.95
C ARG A 86 3.91 -15.29 -1.81
N HIS A 87 3.52 -14.28 -1.05
CA HIS A 87 2.60 -14.41 0.08
C HIS A 87 1.26 -13.80 -0.32
N THR A 88 0.18 -14.57 -0.23
CA THR A 88 -1.18 -14.09 -0.50
C THR A 88 -1.99 -14.16 0.79
N TYR A 89 -2.63 -13.05 1.15
CA TYR A 89 -3.44 -12.93 2.36
C TYR A 89 -4.92 -12.87 2.01
N SER A 90 -5.74 -13.66 2.69
CA SER A 90 -7.20 -13.61 2.54
C SER A 90 -7.90 -13.71 3.88
N VAL A 91 -9.16 -13.32 3.91
CA VAL A 91 -9.96 -13.35 5.13
C VAL A 91 -10.68 -14.71 5.23
N PRO A 92 -10.62 -15.41 6.37
CA PRO A 92 -11.39 -16.63 6.61
C PRO A 92 -12.92 -16.41 6.60
N ASP A 93 -13.68 -17.44 6.26
CA ASP A 93 -15.16 -17.40 6.25
C ASP A 93 -15.77 -17.14 7.64
N ASN A 94 -15.06 -17.51 8.71
CA ASN A 94 -15.52 -17.39 10.10
C ASN A 94 -15.21 -16.03 10.74
N ILE A 95 -14.70 -15.04 9.99
CA ILE A 95 -14.42 -13.69 10.50
C ILE A 95 -15.69 -12.88 10.80
N GLU A 96 -16.85 -13.31 10.33
CA GLU A 96 -18.04 -12.46 10.17
C GLU A 96 -18.43 -11.66 11.43
N PRO A 97 -18.43 -12.23 12.66
CA PRO A 97 -18.69 -11.45 13.87
C PRO A 97 -17.67 -10.33 14.12
N VAL A 98 -16.38 -10.62 13.90
CA VAL A 98 -15.30 -9.64 14.04
C VAL A 98 -15.44 -8.53 12.99
N TRP A 99 -15.87 -8.90 11.78
CA TRP A 99 -16.11 -7.93 10.72
C TRP A 99 -17.28 -7.00 11.05
N GLN A 100 -18.38 -7.53 11.56
CA GLN A 100 -19.53 -6.72 12.01
C GLN A 100 -19.13 -5.71 13.08
N ASP A 101 -18.36 -6.15 14.09
CA ASP A 101 -17.83 -5.27 15.14
C ASP A 101 -16.95 -4.13 14.58
N ILE A 102 -16.23 -4.37 13.48
CA ILE A 102 -15.42 -3.35 12.79
C ILE A 102 -16.32 -2.34 12.07
N GLN A 103 -17.38 -2.81 11.40
CA GLN A 103 -18.32 -1.97 10.65
C GLN A 103 -19.12 -1.02 11.55
N GLU A 104 -19.37 -1.41 12.80
CA GLU A 104 -20.08 -0.56 13.77
C GLU A 104 -19.21 0.57 14.35
N LYS A 105 -17.91 0.60 14.04
CA LYS A 105 -17.01 1.65 14.57
C LYS A 105 -17.32 2.99 13.90
N PRO A 106 -17.40 4.11 14.65
CA PRO A 106 -17.75 5.42 14.10
C PRO A 106 -16.83 5.93 12.97
N GLN A 107 -15.61 5.40 12.89
CA GLN A 107 -14.60 5.78 11.89
C GLN A 107 -14.59 4.85 10.68
N PHE A 108 -15.40 3.78 10.66
CA PHE A 108 -15.34 2.76 9.61
C PHE A 108 -15.52 3.34 8.22
N ASP A 109 -16.59 4.13 8.01
CA ASP A 109 -16.93 4.70 6.71
C ASP A 109 -15.80 5.59 6.16
N GLU A 110 -15.20 6.43 7.02
CA GLU A 110 -14.09 7.32 6.62
C GLU A 110 -12.87 6.53 6.12
N TRP A 111 -12.51 5.45 6.84
CA TRP A 111 -11.40 4.58 6.46
C TRP A 111 -11.73 3.74 5.23
N GLN A 112 -12.97 3.27 5.09
CA GLN A 112 -13.44 2.53 3.92
C GLN A 112 -13.42 3.41 2.66
N ASP A 113 -13.88 4.65 2.77
CA ASP A 113 -13.87 5.62 1.66
C ASP A 113 -12.44 5.99 1.25
N ALA A 114 -11.54 6.20 2.21
CA ALA A 114 -10.13 6.45 1.92
C ALA A 114 -9.47 5.25 1.19
N LEU A 115 -9.76 4.02 1.63
CA LEU A 115 -9.26 2.82 0.97
C LEU A 115 -9.87 2.64 -0.43
N LYS A 116 -11.16 2.94 -0.60
CA LYS A 116 -11.83 2.93 -1.90
C LYS A 116 -11.15 3.88 -2.88
N ARG A 117 -10.85 5.11 -2.45
CA ARG A 117 -10.11 6.10 -3.26
C ARG A 117 -8.74 5.59 -3.71
N ILE A 118 -8.04 4.83 -2.87
CA ILE A 118 -6.77 4.16 -3.23
C ILE A 118 -7.02 3.05 -4.25
N ASN A 119 -8.00 2.19 -4.00
CA ASN A 119 -8.29 1.01 -4.82
C ASN A 119 -8.82 1.36 -6.23
N GLU A 120 -9.51 2.49 -6.38
CA GLU A 120 -10.01 3.00 -7.66
C GLU A 120 -8.90 3.52 -8.59
N GLN A 121 -7.67 3.70 -8.10
CA GLN A 121 -6.55 4.14 -8.92
C GLN A 121 -6.00 3.00 -9.79
N ASN A 122 -5.53 3.34 -10.99
CA ASN A 122 -5.01 2.39 -11.99
C ASN A 122 -3.80 1.56 -11.51
N ILE A 123 -3.00 2.07 -10.58
CA ILE A 123 -1.83 1.38 -10.04
C ILE A 123 -2.09 0.64 -8.72
N SER A 124 -3.33 0.58 -8.23
CA SER A 124 -3.66 0.13 -6.87
C SER A 124 -3.27 -1.34 -6.57
N ARG A 125 -3.00 -2.14 -7.60
CA ARG A 125 -2.53 -3.54 -7.49
C ARG A 125 -1.07 -3.73 -7.93
N ASP A 126 -0.41 -2.67 -8.40
CA ASP A 126 0.98 -2.70 -8.84
C ASP A 126 1.89 -2.28 -7.68
N PHE A 127 2.50 -3.26 -7.01
CA PHE A 127 3.35 -2.98 -5.85
C PHE A 127 4.60 -2.19 -6.22
N ASN A 128 5.11 -2.28 -7.45
CA ASN A 128 6.28 -1.52 -7.89
C ASN A 128 5.91 -0.05 -8.00
N LYS A 129 4.83 0.26 -8.73
CA LYS A 129 4.35 1.64 -8.88
C LYS A 129 3.94 2.25 -7.56
N LEU A 130 3.25 1.50 -6.68
CA LEU A 130 2.93 1.97 -5.34
C LEU A 130 4.16 2.20 -4.47
N SER A 131 5.23 1.42 -4.63
CA SER A 131 6.50 1.63 -3.92
C SER A 131 7.20 2.92 -4.36
N ILE A 132 7.20 3.19 -5.67
CA ILE A 132 7.69 4.45 -6.23
C ILE A 132 6.87 5.62 -5.66
N ALA A 133 5.54 5.56 -5.80
CA ALA A 133 4.63 6.59 -5.30
C ALA A 133 4.83 6.88 -3.82
N ALA A 134 4.95 5.83 -2.99
CA ALA A 134 5.09 5.98 -1.54
C ALA A 134 6.42 6.65 -1.18
N LYS A 135 7.49 6.30 -1.89
CA LYS A 135 8.82 6.88 -1.66
C LYS A 135 8.88 8.34 -2.08
N VAL A 136 8.37 8.65 -3.27
CA VAL A 136 8.26 10.02 -3.79
C VAL A 136 7.50 10.89 -2.81
N HIS A 137 6.30 10.45 -2.40
CA HIS A 137 5.50 11.16 -1.42
C HIS A 137 6.26 11.35 -0.09
N TYR A 138 6.91 10.30 0.42
CA TYR A 138 7.66 10.38 1.67
C TYR A 138 8.80 11.41 1.61
N ILE A 139 9.59 11.42 0.53
CA ILE A 139 10.70 12.37 0.34
C ILE A 139 10.15 13.81 0.29
N VAL A 140 9.13 14.07 -0.52
CA VAL A 140 8.55 15.41 -0.67
C VAL A 140 7.88 15.90 0.60
N SER A 141 7.23 15.01 1.34
CA SER A 141 6.67 15.34 2.66
C SER A 141 7.75 15.74 3.68
N TRP A 142 8.98 15.24 3.51
CA TRP A 142 10.15 15.57 4.33
C TRP A 142 10.82 16.90 3.92
N GLU A 143 10.87 17.21 2.62
CA GLU A 143 11.53 18.39 2.07
C GLU A 143 10.70 19.68 2.18
N GLY A 144 9.43 19.58 2.57
CA GLY A 144 8.57 20.73 2.84
C GLY A 144 7.81 21.22 1.60
N ASN A 145 6.73 20.52 1.26
CA ASN A 145 5.54 21.00 0.54
C ASN A 145 5.76 21.88 -0.72
N GLY A 146 6.79 21.61 -1.52
CA GLY A 146 6.84 22.10 -2.90
C GLY A 146 5.91 21.28 -3.80
N PRO A 147 5.40 21.85 -4.91
CA PRO A 147 4.69 21.08 -5.93
C PRO A 147 5.59 19.95 -6.45
N LEU A 148 5.01 18.75 -6.60
CA LEU A 148 5.76 17.60 -7.11
C LEU A 148 5.82 17.70 -8.62
N THR A 149 7.04 17.76 -9.17
CA THR A 149 7.27 17.87 -10.62
C THR A 149 7.73 16.55 -11.24
N LEU A 150 7.40 16.33 -12.51
CA LEU A 150 7.88 15.19 -13.32
C LEU A 150 9.40 14.97 -13.21
N PRO A 151 10.25 16.01 -13.32
CA PRO A 151 11.70 15.86 -13.18
C PRO A 151 12.15 15.36 -11.80
N GLN A 152 11.47 15.78 -10.72
CA GLN A 152 11.81 15.31 -9.37
C GLN A 152 11.49 13.81 -9.21
N VAL A 153 10.36 13.36 -9.75
CA VAL A 153 10.02 11.93 -9.72
C VAL A 153 10.97 11.10 -10.57
N GLN A 154 11.37 11.60 -11.74
CA GLN A 154 12.38 10.98 -12.59
C GLN A 154 13.72 10.85 -11.87
N GLN A 155 14.20 11.93 -11.24
CA GLN A 155 15.45 11.91 -10.48
C GLN A 155 15.41 10.88 -9.35
N ILE A 156 14.32 10.83 -8.58
CA ILE A 156 14.15 9.83 -7.51
C ILE A 156 14.11 8.41 -8.10
N ALA A 157 13.49 8.19 -9.24
CA ALA A 157 13.47 6.87 -9.88
C ALA A 157 14.88 6.41 -10.32
N GLU A 158 15.64 7.31 -10.93
CA GLU A 158 17.01 7.06 -11.41
C GLU A 158 18.01 6.81 -10.27
N GLU A 159 17.94 7.60 -9.19
CA GLU A 159 18.83 7.47 -8.02
C GLU A 159 18.79 6.06 -7.40
N TYR A 160 17.64 5.38 -7.49
CA TYR A 160 17.44 4.06 -6.93
C TYR A 160 17.51 2.93 -7.95
N LYS A 161 17.98 3.23 -9.18
CA LYS A 161 18.16 2.27 -10.28
C LYS A 161 16.89 1.47 -10.58
N TRP A 162 15.72 2.08 -10.40
CA TRP A 162 14.47 1.49 -10.85
C TRP A 162 14.37 1.68 -12.37
N ASP A 163 14.11 0.60 -13.11
CA ASP A 163 13.83 0.67 -14.55
C ASP A 163 12.40 1.18 -14.73
N VAL A 164 12.22 2.50 -14.59
CA VAL A 164 10.92 3.16 -14.62
C VAL A 164 10.72 3.79 -15.99
N LYS A 165 9.68 3.36 -16.70
CA LYS A 165 9.30 3.99 -17.97
C LYS A 165 8.61 5.33 -17.71
N PRO A 166 8.66 6.30 -18.64
CA PRO A 166 7.91 7.55 -18.50
C PRO A 166 6.42 7.34 -18.17
N GLU A 167 5.80 6.32 -18.77
CA GLU A 167 4.41 5.91 -18.53
C GLU A 167 4.13 5.50 -17.08
N ASP A 168 5.12 4.90 -16.40
CA ASP A 168 5.01 4.52 -14.99
C ASP A 168 5.08 5.74 -14.08
N ILE A 169 5.87 6.75 -14.46
CA ILE A 169 5.98 8.03 -13.75
C ILE A 169 4.68 8.81 -13.85
N GLU A 170 4.09 8.89 -15.05
CA GLU A 170 2.78 9.51 -15.25
C GLU A 170 1.69 8.83 -14.41
N SER A 171 1.72 7.49 -14.37
CA SER A 171 0.80 6.71 -13.54
C SER A 171 0.97 7.00 -12.05
N VAL A 172 2.21 7.13 -11.56
CA VAL A 172 2.53 7.47 -10.17
C VAL A 172 2.06 8.89 -9.82
N LEU A 173 2.31 9.86 -10.69
CA LEU A 173 1.86 11.24 -10.48
C LEU A 173 0.34 11.34 -10.48
N SER A 174 -0.31 10.67 -11.43
CA SER A 174 -1.77 10.60 -11.52
C SER A 174 -2.37 10.01 -10.24
N PHE A 175 -1.78 8.93 -9.72
CA PHE A 175 -2.15 8.33 -8.45
C PHE A 175 -2.04 9.33 -7.28
N LEU A 176 -0.88 10.00 -7.12
CA LEU A 176 -0.66 10.94 -6.02
C LEU A 176 -1.59 12.17 -6.13
N LYS A 177 -1.85 12.66 -7.35
CA LYS A 177 -2.81 13.75 -7.64
C LYS A 177 -4.24 13.31 -7.33
N GLY A 178 -4.64 12.09 -7.72
CA GLY A 178 -5.95 11.52 -7.43
C GLY A 178 -6.22 11.36 -5.93
N LEU A 179 -5.18 11.13 -5.14
CA LEU A 179 -5.27 11.12 -3.67
C LEU A 179 -5.23 12.53 -3.04
N GLY A 180 -4.91 13.57 -3.81
CA GLY A 180 -4.76 14.94 -3.32
C GLY A 180 -3.50 15.13 -2.46
N LEU A 181 -2.49 14.28 -2.63
CA LEU A 181 -1.26 14.29 -1.84
C LEU A 181 -0.17 15.18 -2.46
N VAL A 182 -0.33 15.53 -3.73
CA VAL A 182 0.59 16.42 -4.45
C VAL A 182 -0.20 17.36 -5.35
N THR A 183 0.34 18.57 -5.55
CA THR A 183 -0.03 19.45 -6.64
C THR A 183 0.96 19.24 -7.77
N THR A 184 0.47 18.83 -8.94
CA THR A 184 1.26 18.91 -10.17
C THR A 184 1.06 20.33 -10.69
N ASP A 185 2.14 21.12 -10.81
CA ASP A 185 2.07 22.38 -11.54
C ASP A 185 1.78 22.06 -13.01
N GLU A 186 0.50 22.13 -13.38
CA GLU A 186 0.09 22.45 -14.73
C GLU A 186 -0.33 23.92 -14.68
N SER A 187 0.29 24.70 -15.55
CA SER A 187 0.20 26.16 -15.70
C SER A 187 -1.17 26.79 -15.45
#